data_AF-A0A838R1K0-F1
#
_entry.id   AF-A0A838R1K0-F1
#
_cell.length_a   1.000
_cell.length_b   1.000
_cell.length_c   1.000
_cell.angle_alpha   90.00
_cell.angle_beta   90.00
_cell.angle_gamma   90.00
#
_symmetry.space_group_name_H-M   'P 1'
#
loop_
_entity.id
_entity.type
_entity.pdbx_description
1 polymer ?
#
loop_
_entity_poly.entity_id
_entity_poly.type
_entity_poly.pdbx_seq_one_letter_code
_entity_poly.pdbx_strand_id
1 'polypeptide(L)'
;MFETIAIVGATGAVGRIIRQLLEEREFPYRNIKFLASKRSAGTTITFKGEKFPVEELVPEAFENIDLAIGSTPDEVAKEFCPWAVERDCIVVDESGYWRMDPNVPLVVPEVNPEALENHRGLISSPNCSTTQMVVAMKPLHEAGRIRRVVVSTYQATSGAGVKGQEDLKAGTKAFLSGDDYKYQAFTHPIAFNLIPQIGSAKHEGYTSEEMKMVKETHKIFGDHTIRVCPTCIRVPVDNCHSESILVETEKKITARQARELFA
;
A
#
# COMPACT_ATOMS: atom_id res chain seq x y z
N MET A 1 -19.13 2.65 -16.02
CA MET A 1 -19.65 1.75 -14.98
C MET A 1 -19.16 0.36 -15.35
N PHE A 2 -18.51 -0.34 -14.42
CA PHE A 2 -18.02 -1.68 -14.67
C PHE A 2 -19.19 -2.67 -14.61
N GLU A 3 -19.23 -3.64 -15.52
CA GLU A 3 -20.20 -4.73 -15.48
C GLU A 3 -19.87 -5.69 -14.33
N THR A 4 -18.62 -6.10 -14.20
CA THR A 4 -18.16 -6.96 -13.11
C THR A 4 -16.83 -6.49 -12.55
N ILE A 5 -16.75 -6.35 -11.23
CA ILE A 5 -15.48 -6.14 -10.53
C ILE A 5 -15.12 -7.33 -9.65
N ALA A 6 -13.83 -7.52 -9.36
CA ALA A 6 -13.35 -8.49 -8.38
C ALA A 6 -12.47 -7.84 -7.31
N ILE A 7 -12.54 -8.39 -6.11
CA ILE A 7 -11.58 -8.12 -5.04
C ILE A 7 -10.73 -9.36 -4.81
N VAL A 8 -9.44 -9.25 -5.11
CA VAL A 8 -8.47 -10.33 -4.90
C VAL A 8 -7.82 -10.17 -3.53
N GLY A 9 -7.88 -11.21 -2.70
CA GLY A 9 -7.50 -11.12 -1.30
C GLY A 9 -8.61 -10.57 -0.40
N ALA A 10 -9.89 -10.76 -0.79
CA ALA A 10 -11.06 -10.15 -0.15
C ALA A 10 -11.25 -10.43 1.36
N THR A 11 -10.62 -11.49 1.88
CA THR A 11 -10.67 -11.89 3.30
C THR A 11 -9.54 -11.27 4.14
N GLY A 12 -8.48 -10.75 3.50
CA GLY A 12 -7.33 -10.12 4.15
C GLY A 12 -7.66 -8.76 4.77
N ALA A 13 -6.74 -8.22 5.57
CA ALA A 13 -6.95 -6.94 6.26
C ALA A 13 -7.23 -5.78 5.28
N VAL A 14 -6.42 -5.64 4.24
CA VAL A 14 -6.61 -4.62 3.20
C VAL A 14 -7.84 -4.93 2.35
N GLY A 15 -8.09 -6.19 2.00
CA GLY A 15 -9.31 -6.59 1.29
C GLY A 15 -10.60 -6.20 2.03
N ARG A 16 -10.62 -6.26 3.36
CA ARG A 16 -11.75 -5.74 4.17
C ARG A 16 -11.91 -4.22 4.00
N ILE A 17 -10.81 -3.48 4.04
CA ILE A 17 -10.80 -2.02 3.87
C ILE A 17 -11.28 -1.65 2.46
N ILE A 18 -10.81 -2.34 1.42
CA ILE A 18 -11.25 -2.12 0.05
C ILE A 18 -12.78 -2.30 -0.05
N ARG A 19 -13.33 -3.38 0.52
CA ARG A 19 -14.79 -3.60 0.54
C ARG A 19 -15.52 -2.46 1.24
N GLN A 20 -15.08 -2.08 2.43
CA GLN A 20 -15.66 -0.95 3.15
C GLN A 20 -15.64 0.33 2.32
N LEU A 21 -14.53 0.67 1.68
CA LEU A 21 -14.40 1.86 0.84
C LEU A 21 -15.28 1.81 -0.42
N LEU A 22 -15.43 0.64 -1.05
CA LEU A 22 -16.35 0.49 -2.20
C LEU A 22 -17.81 0.72 -1.81
N GLU A 23 -18.20 0.34 -0.59
CA GLU A 23 -19.52 0.61 -0.04
C GLU A 23 -19.70 2.09 0.31
N GLU A 24 -18.78 2.65 1.10
CA GLU A 24 -18.82 4.05 1.55
C GLU A 24 -18.78 5.06 0.39
N ARG A 25 -18.06 4.75 -0.69
CA ARG A 25 -17.92 5.62 -1.87
C ARG A 25 -18.94 5.33 -2.97
N GLU A 26 -19.90 4.43 -2.72
CA GLU A 26 -20.90 4.01 -3.70
C GLU A 26 -20.28 3.68 -5.08
N PHE A 27 -19.17 2.92 -5.08
CA PHE A 27 -18.39 2.69 -6.30
C PHE A 27 -19.26 2.03 -7.39
N PRO A 28 -19.20 2.51 -8.66
CA PRO A 28 -20.15 2.08 -9.70
C PRO A 28 -19.76 0.75 -10.35
N TYR A 29 -20.50 -0.30 -10.03
CA TYR A 29 -20.43 -1.64 -10.66
C TYR A 29 -21.83 -2.26 -10.77
N ARG A 30 -22.00 -3.31 -11.60
CA ARG A 30 -23.22 -4.15 -11.57
C ARG A 30 -23.05 -5.41 -10.74
N ASN A 31 -21.97 -6.16 -10.96
CA ASN A 31 -21.66 -7.40 -10.28
C ASN A 31 -20.32 -7.30 -9.54
N ILE A 32 -20.18 -8.05 -8.45
CA ILE A 32 -18.94 -8.14 -7.69
C ILE A 32 -18.59 -9.59 -7.37
N LYS A 33 -17.33 -9.96 -7.55
CA LYS A 33 -16.75 -11.24 -7.13
C LYS A 33 -15.72 -11.04 -6.01
N PHE A 34 -15.64 -12.00 -5.11
CA PHE A 34 -14.64 -12.02 -4.04
C PHE A 34 -13.73 -13.22 -4.22
N LEU A 35 -12.45 -12.97 -4.54
CA LEU A 35 -11.46 -14.01 -4.81
C LEU A 35 -10.48 -14.11 -3.65
N ALA A 36 -10.16 -15.33 -3.23
CA ALA A 36 -9.17 -15.59 -2.19
C ALA A 36 -8.45 -16.92 -2.40
N SER A 37 -7.47 -17.22 -1.54
CA SER A 37 -6.78 -18.52 -1.55
C SER A 37 -7.75 -19.70 -1.43
N LYS A 38 -7.35 -20.88 -1.91
CA LYS A 38 -8.08 -22.15 -1.74
C LYS A 38 -8.60 -22.40 -0.32
N ARG A 39 -7.82 -22.04 0.70
CA ARG A 39 -8.21 -22.18 2.12
C ARG A 39 -9.44 -21.35 2.49
N SER A 40 -9.67 -20.24 1.81
CA SER A 40 -10.77 -19.31 2.06
C SER A 40 -11.93 -19.47 1.08
N ALA A 41 -11.76 -20.23 0.00
CA ALA A 41 -12.83 -20.55 -0.93
C ALA A 41 -13.98 -21.27 -0.22
N GLY A 42 -15.22 -20.94 -0.60
CA GLY A 42 -16.44 -21.48 0.02
C GLY A 42 -16.85 -20.79 1.33
N THR A 43 -16.03 -19.89 1.87
CA THR A 43 -16.49 -18.98 2.94
C THR A 43 -17.45 -17.93 2.38
N THR A 44 -18.11 -17.16 3.25
CA THR A 44 -19.06 -16.12 2.85
C THR A 44 -18.60 -14.76 3.34
N ILE A 45 -18.73 -13.75 2.49
CA ILE A 45 -18.52 -12.34 2.83
C ILE A 45 -19.88 -11.64 2.81
N THR A 46 -20.19 -10.89 3.87
CA THR A 46 -21.30 -9.93 3.84
C THR A 46 -20.80 -8.61 3.25
N PHE A 47 -21.51 -8.09 2.26
CA PHE A 47 -21.21 -6.82 1.59
C PHE A 47 -22.52 -6.15 1.17
N LYS A 48 -22.73 -4.87 1.52
CA LYS A 48 -24.00 -4.15 1.31
C LYS A 48 -25.24 -4.91 1.82
N GLY A 49 -25.10 -5.59 2.95
CA GLY A 49 -26.18 -6.40 3.56
C GLY A 49 -26.46 -7.75 2.87
N GLU A 50 -25.82 -8.03 1.75
CA GLU A 50 -25.97 -9.28 1.00
C GLU A 50 -24.79 -10.24 1.26
N LYS A 51 -25.04 -11.54 1.11
CA LYS A 51 -24.05 -12.60 1.31
C LYS A 51 -23.50 -13.07 -0.02
N PHE A 52 -22.19 -12.99 -0.18
CA PHE A 52 -21.49 -13.43 -1.37
C PHE A 52 -20.55 -14.60 -1.05
N PRO A 53 -20.54 -15.67 -1.86
CA PRO A 53 -19.54 -16.72 -1.73
C PRO A 53 -18.15 -16.17 -2.09
N VAL A 54 -17.12 -16.67 -1.39
CA VAL A 54 -15.72 -16.45 -1.76
C VAL A 54 -15.30 -17.55 -2.73
N GLU A 55 -14.86 -17.14 -3.91
CA GLU A 55 -14.35 -18.03 -4.96
C GLU A 55 -12.83 -18.23 -4.82
N GLU A 56 -12.34 -19.36 -5.33
CA GLU A 56 -10.91 -19.65 -5.36
C GLU A 56 -10.21 -18.75 -6.40
N LEU A 57 -9.03 -18.24 -6.04
CA LEU A 57 -8.16 -17.49 -6.93
C LEU A 57 -7.47 -18.44 -7.92
N VAL A 58 -8.09 -18.61 -9.08
CA VAL A 58 -7.62 -19.42 -10.22
C VAL A 58 -7.74 -18.61 -11.52
N PRO A 59 -7.05 -18.99 -12.60
CA PRO A 59 -7.11 -18.25 -13.86
C PRO A 59 -8.53 -18.03 -14.39
N GLU A 60 -9.39 -19.05 -14.33
CA GLU A 60 -10.77 -19.03 -14.83
C GLU A 60 -11.66 -18.06 -14.05
N ALA A 61 -11.27 -17.70 -12.82
CA ALA A 61 -12.04 -16.76 -11.99
C ALA A 61 -12.14 -15.36 -12.64
N PHE A 62 -11.19 -15.01 -13.51
CA PHE A 62 -11.12 -13.71 -14.19
C PHE A 62 -11.94 -13.64 -15.49
N GLU A 63 -12.68 -14.68 -15.86
CA GLU A 63 -13.61 -14.60 -16.99
C GLU A 63 -14.72 -13.57 -16.75
N ASN A 64 -14.92 -12.68 -17.73
CA ASN A 64 -15.92 -11.60 -17.71
C ASN A 64 -15.78 -10.65 -16.51
N ILE A 65 -14.54 -10.33 -16.10
CA ILE A 65 -14.24 -9.31 -15.10
C ILE A 65 -13.62 -8.10 -15.79
N ASP A 66 -14.18 -6.91 -15.58
CA ASP A 66 -13.63 -5.69 -16.16
C ASP A 66 -12.49 -5.11 -15.31
N LEU A 67 -12.62 -5.20 -13.99
CA LEU A 67 -11.69 -4.63 -13.02
C LEU A 67 -11.45 -5.56 -11.83
N ALA A 68 -10.21 -5.91 -11.56
CA ALA A 68 -9.78 -6.57 -10.34
C ALA A 68 -8.96 -5.61 -9.47
N ILE A 69 -9.34 -5.48 -8.20
CA ILE A 69 -8.57 -4.72 -7.20
C ILE A 69 -7.95 -5.74 -6.24
N GLY A 70 -6.62 -5.81 -6.26
CA GLY A 70 -5.86 -6.82 -5.53
C GLY A 70 -5.05 -6.24 -4.38
N SER A 71 -5.10 -6.90 -3.22
CA SER A 71 -4.08 -6.76 -2.19
C SER A 71 -3.71 -8.15 -1.69
N THR A 72 -2.57 -8.64 -2.17
CA THR A 72 -2.04 -9.97 -1.90
C THR A 72 -0.53 -9.89 -1.69
N PRO A 73 0.09 -10.94 -1.11
CA PRO A 73 1.54 -11.08 -1.13
C PRO A 73 2.12 -11.02 -2.55
N ASP A 74 3.38 -10.59 -2.66
CA ASP A 74 4.08 -10.39 -3.94
C ASP A 74 4.10 -11.66 -4.81
N GLU A 75 4.28 -12.84 -4.19
CA GLU A 75 4.27 -14.13 -4.87
C GLU A 75 2.90 -14.48 -5.48
N VAL A 76 1.81 -14.06 -4.84
CA VAL A 76 0.46 -14.26 -5.36
C VAL A 76 0.19 -13.28 -6.50
N ALA A 77 0.60 -12.01 -6.35
CA ALA A 77 0.45 -11.00 -7.39
C ALA A 77 1.24 -11.30 -8.66
N LYS A 78 2.41 -11.94 -8.52
CA LYS A 78 3.19 -12.47 -9.64
C LYS A 78 2.38 -13.46 -10.50
N GLU A 79 1.54 -14.28 -9.86
CA GLU A 79 0.75 -15.31 -10.54
C GLU A 79 -0.56 -14.76 -11.09
N PHE A 80 -1.37 -14.07 -10.28
CA PHE A 80 -2.73 -13.72 -10.68
C PHE A 80 -2.81 -12.53 -11.63
N CYS A 81 -1.89 -11.56 -11.53
CA CYS A 81 -1.96 -10.37 -12.39
C CYS A 81 -1.89 -10.74 -13.88
N PRO A 82 -0.95 -11.61 -14.33
CA PRO A 82 -0.97 -12.13 -15.69
C PRO A 82 -2.28 -12.83 -16.08
N TRP A 83 -2.84 -13.68 -15.21
CA TRP A 83 -4.08 -14.41 -15.52
C TRP A 83 -5.26 -13.49 -15.81
N ALA A 84 -5.35 -12.38 -15.07
CA ALA A 84 -6.37 -11.36 -15.25
C ALA A 84 -6.14 -10.56 -16.54
N VAL A 85 -4.91 -10.07 -16.77
CA VAL A 85 -4.58 -9.28 -17.95
C VAL A 85 -4.78 -10.08 -19.25
N GLU A 86 -4.44 -11.37 -19.26
CA GLU A 86 -4.68 -12.28 -20.40
C GLU A 86 -6.17 -12.46 -20.75
N ARG A 87 -7.08 -12.08 -19.84
CA ARG A 87 -8.54 -12.14 -19.99
C ARG A 87 -9.18 -10.76 -20.12
N ASP A 88 -8.39 -9.77 -20.57
CA ASP A 88 -8.81 -8.37 -20.76
C ASP A 88 -9.33 -7.68 -19.47
N CYS A 89 -9.00 -8.23 -18.30
CA CYS A 89 -9.33 -7.62 -17.01
C CYS A 89 -8.27 -6.57 -16.63
N ILE A 90 -8.71 -5.37 -16.28
CA ILE A 90 -7.82 -4.34 -15.71
C ILE A 90 -7.53 -4.70 -14.25
N VAL A 91 -6.27 -4.67 -13.85
CA VAL A 91 -5.85 -4.97 -12.49
C VAL A 91 -5.26 -3.72 -11.85
N VAL A 92 -5.77 -3.37 -10.67
CA VAL A 92 -5.13 -2.45 -9.73
C VAL A 92 -4.53 -3.28 -8.60
N ASP A 93 -3.22 -3.46 -8.63
CA ASP A 93 -2.47 -4.29 -7.69
C ASP A 93 -1.76 -3.44 -6.64
N GLU A 94 -2.04 -3.72 -5.36
CA GLU A 94 -1.36 -3.08 -4.23
C GLU A 94 -0.07 -3.78 -3.84
N SER A 95 0.24 -4.98 -4.35
CA SER A 95 1.49 -5.66 -4.02
C SER A 95 2.74 -4.86 -4.42
N GLY A 96 3.89 -5.25 -3.86
CA GLY A 96 5.18 -4.68 -4.22
C GLY A 96 5.75 -5.19 -5.55
N TYR A 97 5.21 -6.29 -6.09
CA TYR A 97 5.87 -7.09 -7.14
C TYR A 97 6.05 -6.30 -8.45
N TRP A 98 4.98 -5.68 -8.94
CA TRP A 98 4.96 -5.01 -10.25
C TRP A 98 5.34 -3.52 -10.21
N ARG A 99 5.49 -2.94 -9.01
CA ARG A 99 5.67 -1.48 -8.84
C ARG A 99 6.84 -0.89 -9.61
N MET A 100 7.92 -1.64 -9.80
CA MET A 100 9.11 -1.19 -10.52
C MET A 100 9.23 -1.72 -11.95
N ASP A 101 8.26 -2.48 -12.45
CA ASP A 101 8.24 -2.91 -13.85
C ASP A 101 8.10 -1.67 -14.76
N PRO A 102 8.92 -1.51 -15.81
CA PRO A 102 8.85 -0.34 -16.69
C PRO A 102 7.56 -0.26 -17.53
N ASN A 103 6.82 -1.37 -17.70
CA ASN A 103 5.57 -1.43 -18.45
C ASN A 103 4.32 -1.28 -17.57
N VAL A 104 4.48 -1.23 -16.25
CA VAL A 104 3.37 -1.09 -15.29
C VAL A 104 3.43 0.29 -14.66
N PRO A 105 2.43 1.17 -14.84
CA PRO A 105 2.43 2.47 -14.18
C PRO A 105 2.26 2.31 -12.66
N LEU A 106 2.98 3.15 -11.91
CA LEU A 106 2.85 3.27 -10.46
C LEU A 106 2.14 4.60 -10.16
N VAL A 107 0.91 4.53 -9.66
CA VAL A 107 -0.01 5.67 -9.73
C VAL A 107 -0.45 6.12 -8.35
N VAL A 108 -0.32 7.42 -8.11
CA VAL A 108 -1.04 8.16 -7.07
C VAL A 108 -1.92 9.18 -7.79
N PRO A 109 -3.26 9.05 -7.74
CA PRO A 109 -4.18 9.90 -8.53
C PRO A 109 -3.96 11.40 -8.37
N GLU A 110 -3.55 11.85 -7.19
CA GLU A 110 -3.30 13.25 -6.86
C GLU A 110 -1.93 13.76 -7.36
N VAL A 111 -1.04 12.88 -7.82
CA VAL A 111 0.37 13.21 -8.14
C VAL A 111 0.68 13.03 -9.61
N ASN A 112 0.32 11.88 -10.18
CA ASN A 112 0.65 11.49 -11.54
C ASN A 112 -0.51 10.73 -12.25
N PRO A 113 -1.73 11.29 -12.30
CA PRO A 113 -2.87 10.62 -12.94
C PRO A 113 -2.63 10.28 -14.42
N GLU A 114 -1.82 11.07 -15.11
CA GLU A 114 -1.44 10.86 -16.52
C GLU A 114 -0.71 9.55 -16.76
N ALA A 115 -0.08 8.95 -15.73
CA ALA A 115 0.59 7.66 -15.86
C ALA A 115 -0.38 6.52 -16.23
N LEU A 116 -1.68 6.70 -15.97
CA LEU A 116 -2.71 5.73 -16.36
C LEU A 116 -2.82 5.57 -17.88
N GLU A 117 -2.54 6.59 -18.69
CA GLU A 117 -2.70 6.52 -20.15
C GLU A 117 -1.84 5.42 -20.80
N ASN A 118 -0.78 4.98 -20.11
CA ASN A 118 0.16 3.98 -20.60
C ASN A 118 -0.05 2.57 -20.00
N HIS A 119 -1.14 2.33 -19.26
CA HIS A 119 -1.38 1.02 -18.66
C HIS A 119 -1.63 -0.07 -19.72
N ARG A 120 -1.12 -1.28 -19.48
CA ARG A 120 -1.33 -2.46 -20.36
C ARG A 120 -2.16 -3.52 -19.63
N GLY A 121 -3.32 -3.12 -19.16
CA GLY A 121 -4.19 -3.93 -18.29
C GLY A 121 -3.74 -4.04 -16.83
N LEU A 122 -2.50 -3.69 -16.45
CA LEU A 122 -2.02 -3.72 -15.07
C LEU A 122 -1.57 -2.34 -14.59
N ILE A 123 -1.98 -1.98 -13.37
CA ILE A 123 -1.66 -0.72 -12.68
C ILE A 123 -1.20 -1.09 -11.26
N SER A 124 -0.12 -0.48 -10.78
CA SER A 124 0.32 -0.66 -9.40
C SER A 124 -0.04 0.51 -8.50
N SER A 125 -0.49 0.20 -7.28
CA SER A 125 -0.59 1.14 -6.17
C SER A 125 0.73 1.16 -5.37
N PRO A 126 1.22 2.33 -4.95
CA PRO A 126 2.47 2.45 -4.22
C PRO A 126 2.38 2.03 -2.75
N ASN A 127 3.57 1.95 -2.13
CA ASN A 127 3.78 1.72 -0.72
C ASN A 127 3.10 2.80 0.11
N CYS A 128 2.45 2.41 1.21
CA CYS A 128 1.73 3.29 2.11
C CYS A 128 2.52 4.54 2.54
N SER A 129 3.78 4.39 2.97
CA SER A 129 4.64 5.51 3.38
C SER A 129 4.98 6.41 2.19
N THR A 130 5.26 5.81 1.03
CA THR A 130 5.53 6.59 -0.19
C THR A 130 4.31 7.40 -0.61
N THR A 131 3.12 6.80 -0.63
CA THR A 131 1.87 7.44 -1.05
C THR A 131 1.61 8.73 -0.25
N GLN A 132 1.61 8.66 1.08
CA GLN A 132 1.37 9.86 1.90
C GLN A 132 2.45 10.94 1.71
N MET A 133 3.71 10.52 1.55
CA MET A 133 4.84 11.42 1.37
C MET A 133 4.73 12.17 0.04
N VAL A 134 4.48 11.46 -1.07
CA VAL A 134 4.43 12.08 -2.39
C VAL A 134 3.21 12.99 -2.58
N VAL A 135 2.06 12.67 -1.96
CA VAL A 135 0.87 13.55 -1.95
C VAL A 135 1.21 14.87 -1.28
N ALA A 136 1.84 14.85 -0.10
CA ALA A 136 2.27 16.06 0.59
C ALA A 136 3.36 16.83 -0.18
N MET A 137 4.25 16.12 -0.89
CA MET A 137 5.34 16.72 -1.65
C MET A 137 4.90 17.35 -2.97
N LYS A 138 3.88 16.82 -3.63
CA LYS A 138 3.45 17.23 -4.98
C LYS A 138 3.25 18.74 -5.13
N PRO A 139 2.44 19.44 -4.31
CA PRO A 139 2.25 20.88 -4.48
C PRO A 139 3.51 21.69 -4.18
N LEU A 140 4.40 21.21 -3.30
CA LEU A 140 5.71 21.83 -3.06
C LEU A 140 6.62 21.66 -4.29
N HIS A 141 6.62 20.47 -4.91
CA HIS A 141 7.42 20.18 -6.09
C HIS A 141 7.03 21.05 -7.27
N GLU A 142 5.73 21.31 -7.47
CA GLU A 142 5.23 22.19 -8.52
C GLU A 142 5.59 23.67 -8.27
N ALA A 143 5.51 24.13 -7.02
CA ALA A 143 5.88 25.50 -6.67
C ALA A 143 7.40 25.75 -6.69
N GLY A 144 8.19 24.73 -6.34
CA GLY A 144 9.64 24.78 -6.33
C GLY A 144 10.20 23.37 -6.33
N ARG A 145 10.67 22.92 -7.51
CA ARG A 145 11.20 21.57 -7.74
C ARG A 145 12.03 21.07 -6.55
N ILE A 146 11.67 19.90 -6.06
CA ILE A 146 12.32 19.27 -4.90
C ILE A 146 13.68 18.73 -5.31
N ARG A 147 14.72 19.00 -4.52
CA ARG A 147 16.09 18.50 -4.71
C ARG A 147 16.45 17.38 -3.75
N ARG A 148 15.96 17.47 -2.52
CA ARG A 148 16.32 16.54 -1.45
C ARG A 148 15.18 16.40 -0.46
N VAL A 149 14.99 15.18 0.00
CA VAL A 149 14.05 14.79 1.05
C VAL A 149 14.82 14.00 2.10
N VAL A 150 14.69 14.39 3.36
CA VAL A 150 15.11 13.57 4.50
C VAL A 150 13.85 13.22 5.27
N VAL A 151 13.57 11.94 5.43
CA VAL A 151 12.33 11.46 6.04
C VAL A 151 12.63 10.42 7.12
N SER A 152 12.00 10.57 8.27
CA SER A 152 11.97 9.55 9.31
C SER A 152 10.54 9.11 9.53
N THR A 153 10.26 7.83 9.34
CA THR A 153 8.92 7.28 9.45
C THR A 153 8.69 6.71 10.84
N TYR A 154 7.43 6.76 11.26
CA TYR A 154 6.89 6.20 12.48
C TYR A 154 5.72 5.30 12.06
N GLN A 155 6.06 4.11 11.55
CA GLN A 155 5.07 3.22 10.94
C GLN A 155 4.39 2.36 12.02
N ALA A 156 3.06 2.39 12.07
CA ALA A 156 2.22 1.54 12.91
C ALA A 156 2.34 0.04 12.61
N THR A 157 1.94 -0.82 13.55
CA THR A 157 2.02 -2.28 13.44
C THR A 157 1.02 -2.87 12.45
N SER A 158 -0.02 -2.14 12.05
CA SER A 158 -0.92 -2.53 10.94
C SER A 158 -0.19 -2.83 9.63
N GLY A 159 0.96 -2.18 9.38
CA GLY A 159 1.81 -2.47 8.22
C GLY A 159 2.49 -3.85 8.24
N ALA A 160 2.47 -4.55 9.37
CA ALA A 160 2.89 -5.96 9.48
C ALA A 160 1.68 -6.92 9.49
N GLY A 161 0.49 -6.42 9.10
CA GLY A 161 -0.76 -7.16 9.04
C GLY A 161 -1.35 -7.50 10.41
N VAL A 162 -2.31 -8.42 10.41
CA VAL A 162 -3.08 -8.81 11.61
C VAL A 162 -2.17 -9.27 12.75
N LYS A 163 -1.14 -10.05 12.45
CA LYS A 163 -0.18 -10.52 13.45
C LYS A 163 0.59 -9.38 14.11
N GLY A 164 0.93 -8.32 13.37
CA GLY A 164 1.60 -7.15 13.93
C GLY A 164 0.72 -6.41 14.94
N GLN A 165 -0.58 -6.29 14.66
CA GLN A 165 -1.54 -5.68 15.58
C GLN A 165 -1.77 -6.56 16.81
N GLU A 166 -1.84 -7.88 16.64
CA GLU A 166 -1.93 -8.84 17.74
C GLU A 166 -0.70 -8.78 18.65
N ASP A 167 0.50 -8.78 18.06
CA ASP A 167 1.77 -8.66 18.77
C ASP A 167 1.82 -7.39 19.63
N LEU A 168 1.34 -6.26 19.12
CA LEU A 168 1.24 -5.02 19.89
C LEU A 168 0.27 -5.19 21.08
N LYS A 169 -0.97 -5.62 20.82
CA LYS A 169 -2.02 -5.70 21.86
C LYS A 169 -1.67 -6.69 22.97
N ALA A 170 -1.29 -7.91 22.59
CA ALA A 170 -0.99 -8.97 23.52
C ALA A 170 0.36 -8.73 24.22
N GLY A 171 1.37 -8.25 23.48
CA GLY A 171 2.66 -7.85 24.05
C GLY A 171 2.54 -6.72 25.06
N THR A 172 1.72 -5.71 24.79
CA THR A 172 1.45 -4.61 25.76
C THR A 172 0.75 -5.13 27.01
N LYS A 173 -0.26 -6.00 26.85
CA LYS A 173 -0.96 -6.60 28.01
C LYS A 173 0.01 -7.41 28.88
N ALA A 174 0.80 -8.29 28.28
CA ALA A 174 1.76 -9.12 29.00
C ALA A 174 2.80 -8.28 29.74
N PHE A 175 3.38 -7.26 29.08
CA PHE A 175 4.34 -6.35 29.71
C PHE A 175 3.76 -5.65 30.95
N LEU A 176 2.52 -5.16 30.88
CA LEU A 176 1.86 -4.50 32.00
C LEU A 176 1.50 -5.47 33.14
N SER A 177 1.31 -6.74 32.83
CA SER A 177 1.04 -7.81 33.81
C SER A 177 2.32 -8.43 34.39
N GLY A 178 3.51 -8.11 33.86
CA GLY A 178 4.77 -8.75 34.24
C GLY A 178 4.93 -10.16 33.66
N ASP A 179 4.17 -10.50 32.62
CA ASP A 179 4.18 -11.79 31.95
C ASP A 179 5.07 -11.76 30.69
N ASP A 180 5.55 -12.94 30.29
CA ASP A 180 6.26 -13.12 29.01
C ASP A 180 5.29 -13.22 27.83
N TYR A 181 5.68 -12.68 26.67
CA TYR A 181 4.95 -12.82 25.41
C TYR A 181 5.86 -13.20 24.25
N LYS A 182 5.44 -14.21 23.48
CA LYS A 182 6.15 -14.66 22.27
C LYS A 182 5.61 -13.95 21.04
N TYR A 183 6.33 -12.92 20.61
CA TYR A 183 6.07 -12.17 19.39
C TYR A 183 6.18 -13.07 18.14
N GLN A 184 5.27 -12.88 17.19
CA GLN A 184 5.19 -13.66 15.96
C GLN A 184 5.53 -12.87 14.70
N ALA A 185 5.20 -11.58 14.67
CA ALA A 185 5.43 -10.69 13.54
C ALA A 185 6.78 -9.96 13.65
N PHE A 186 7.22 -9.66 14.88
CA PHE A 186 8.44 -8.89 15.13
C PHE A 186 9.52 -9.71 15.82
N THR A 187 10.78 -9.54 15.39
CA THR A 187 11.95 -10.19 16.00
C THR A 187 12.26 -9.64 17.39
N HIS A 188 11.92 -8.37 17.64
CA HIS A 188 12.08 -7.71 18.93
C HIS A 188 10.70 -7.30 19.47
N PRO A 189 10.52 -7.21 20.80
CA PRO A 189 9.27 -6.75 21.39
C PRO A 189 8.88 -5.38 20.81
N ILE A 190 7.65 -5.25 20.32
CA ILE A 190 7.14 -3.96 19.84
C ILE A 190 6.46 -3.16 20.95
N ALA A 191 5.92 -3.82 21.98
CA ALA A 191 5.28 -3.12 23.10
C ALA A 191 6.29 -2.20 23.82
N PHE A 192 5.95 -0.91 23.93
CA PHE A 192 6.78 0.13 24.55
C PHE A 192 8.19 0.27 23.93
N ASN A 193 8.37 -0.10 22.66
CA ASN A 193 9.67 -0.11 22.00
C ASN A 193 9.61 0.44 20.57
N LEU A 194 10.75 0.85 20.03
CA LEU A 194 10.91 1.27 18.63
C LEU A 194 11.86 0.31 17.91
N ILE A 195 11.50 -0.14 16.71
CA ILE A 195 12.32 -1.07 15.92
C ILE A 195 12.81 -0.34 14.66
N PRO A 196 14.10 0.05 14.56
CA PRO A 196 14.64 0.82 13.44
C PRO A 196 14.99 -0.09 12.24
N GLN A 197 14.09 -1.02 11.91
CA GLN A 197 14.22 -1.89 10.76
C GLN A 197 12.81 -2.30 10.29
N ILE A 198 12.47 -1.94 9.06
CA ILE A 198 11.26 -2.40 8.40
C ILE A 198 11.63 -3.09 7.08
N GLY A 199 11.24 -4.35 6.96
CA GLY A 199 11.61 -5.20 5.84
C GLY A 199 13.03 -5.76 5.97
N SER A 200 13.56 -6.26 4.84
CA SER A 200 14.86 -6.95 4.80
C SER A 200 16.01 -5.97 4.53
N ALA A 201 17.25 -6.35 4.87
CA ALA A 201 18.42 -5.64 4.36
C ALA A 201 18.40 -5.62 2.82
N LYS A 202 18.78 -4.50 2.19
CA LYS A 202 18.69 -4.35 0.73
C LYS A 202 19.89 -3.68 0.07
N HIS A 203 20.23 -2.45 0.45
CA HIS A 203 21.24 -1.67 -0.28
C HIS A 203 22.08 -0.81 0.67
N GLU A 204 23.39 -1.06 0.77
CA GLU A 204 24.34 -0.19 1.48
C GLU A 204 23.90 0.22 2.91
N GLY A 205 23.26 -0.69 3.64
CA GLY A 205 22.72 -0.44 4.97
C GLY A 205 21.25 -0.04 5.02
N TYR A 206 20.65 0.36 3.90
CA TYR A 206 19.21 0.57 3.78
C TYR A 206 18.43 -0.74 3.74
N THR A 207 17.23 -0.68 4.32
CA THR A 207 16.21 -1.71 4.31
C THR A 207 15.37 -1.70 3.03
N SER A 208 14.59 -2.75 2.82
CA SER A 208 13.70 -2.86 1.67
C SER A 208 12.60 -1.81 1.68
N GLU A 209 12.13 -1.40 2.85
CA GLU A 209 11.09 -0.37 2.99
C GLU A 209 11.64 1.02 2.65
N GLU A 210 12.82 1.35 3.15
CA GLU A 210 13.54 2.59 2.81
C GLU A 210 13.76 2.71 1.31
N MET A 211 14.22 1.62 0.67
CA MET A 211 14.42 1.63 -0.78
C MET A 211 13.13 1.68 -1.61
N LYS A 212 11.97 1.29 -1.06
CA LYS A 212 10.68 1.56 -1.72
C LYS A 212 10.44 3.06 -1.77
N MET A 213 10.58 3.77 -0.65
CA MET A 213 10.42 5.23 -0.60
C MET A 213 11.32 5.96 -1.59
N VAL A 214 12.56 5.51 -1.79
CA VAL A 214 13.45 6.10 -2.81
C VAL A 214 12.93 5.82 -4.23
N LYS A 215 12.78 4.54 -4.59
CA LYS A 215 12.52 4.12 -5.98
C LYS A 215 11.13 4.50 -6.47
N GLU A 216 10.13 4.35 -5.60
CA GLU A 216 8.74 4.66 -5.92
C GLU A 216 8.57 6.18 -6.08
N THR A 217 9.21 7.00 -5.24
CA THR A 217 9.21 8.47 -5.41
C THR A 217 9.76 8.87 -6.78
N HIS A 218 10.88 8.29 -7.22
CA HIS A 218 11.44 8.59 -8.54
C HIS A 218 10.50 8.24 -9.68
N LYS A 219 9.86 7.06 -9.60
CA LYS A 219 8.94 6.60 -10.63
C LYS A 219 7.66 7.43 -10.67
N ILE A 220 7.10 7.77 -9.52
CA ILE A 220 5.87 8.57 -9.40
C ILE A 220 6.07 9.99 -9.93
N PHE A 221 7.17 10.65 -9.55
CA PHE A 221 7.46 12.01 -10.03
C PHE A 221 8.10 12.04 -11.44
N GLY A 222 8.52 10.90 -11.98
CA GLY A 222 9.31 10.86 -13.22
C GLY A 222 10.66 11.59 -13.09
N ASP A 223 11.18 11.75 -11.87
CA ASP A 223 12.36 12.57 -11.58
C ASP A 223 13.37 11.81 -10.70
N HIS A 224 14.41 11.28 -11.34
CA HIS A 224 15.52 10.59 -10.68
C HIS A 224 16.52 11.53 -9.98
N THR A 225 16.38 12.85 -10.15
CA THR A 225 17.28 13.83 -9.52
C THR A 225 16.90 14.13 -8.07
N ILE A 226 15.68 13.75 -7.63
CA ILE A 226 15.21 13.90 -6.25
C ILE A 226 16.03 12.98 -5.35
N ARG A 227 16.82 13.54 -4.43
CA ARG A 227 17.59 12.75 -3.46
C ARG A 227 16.73 12.42 -2.24
N VAL A 228 16.34 11.17 -2.06
CA VAL A 228 15.53 10.72 -0.91
C VAL A 228 16.42 9.98 0.09
N CYS A 229 16.41 10.42 1.35
CA CYS A 229 17.14 9.83 2.46
C CYS A 229 16.14 9.39 3.55
N PRO A 230 15.59 8.17 3.46
CA PRO A 230 14.61 7.66 4.41
C PRO A 230 15.27 6.92 5.58
N THR A 231 14.59 6.95 6.73
CA THR A 231 14.83 6.07 7.88
C THR A 231 13.49 5.51 8.33
N CYS A 232 13.33 4.18 8.27
CA CYS A 232 12.04 3.55 8.57
C CYS A 232 12.02 2.87 9.94
N ILE A 233 11.13 3.34 10.83
CA ILE A 233 11.03 2.86 12.21
C ILE A 233 9.62 2.33 12.49
N ARG A 234 9.54 1.12 13.03
CA ARG A 234 8.28 0.55 13.55
C ARG A 234 8.02 1.09 14.95
N VAL A 235 6.80 1.56 15.19
CA VAL A 235 6.40 2.18 16.46
C VAL A 235 5.20 1.45 17.08
N PRO A 236 4.97 1.55 18.40
CA PRO A 236 3.90 0.84 19.10
C PRO A 236 2.55 1.55 18.92
N VAL A 237 2.15 1.75 17.68
CA VAL A 237 0.88 2.36 17.27
C VAL A 237 0.09 1.31 16.48
N ASP A 238 -1.20 1.15 16.76
CA ASP A 238 -2.02 0.09 16.16
C ASP A 238 -2.28 0.31 14.67
N ASN A 239 -2.61 1.54 14.28
CA ASN A 239 -2.85 1.95 12.90
C ASN A 239 -2.47 3.43 12.68
N CYS A 240 -2.27 3.82 11.42
CA CYS A 240 -1.77 5.13 10.96
C CYS A 240 -0.24 5.25 10.96
N HIS A 241 0.35 5.72 9.86
CA HIS A 241 1.77 6.02 9.75
C HIS A 241 1.96 7.53 9.90
N SER A 242 3.05 7.92 10.57
CA SER A 242 3.46 9.32 10.68
C SER A 242 4.86 9.49 10.11
N GLU A 243 5.16 10.65 9.56
CA GLU A 243 6.46 10.94 8.97
C GLU A 243 6.92 12.34 9.38
N SER A 244 8.18 12.44 9.78
CA SER A 244 8.88 13.72 9.89
C SER A 244 9.67 13.93 8.60
N ILE A 245 9.33 14.98 7.84
CA ILE A 245 9.85 15.20 6.49
C ILE A 245 10.52 16.58 6.41
N LEU A 246 11.79 16.60 6.02
CA LEU A 246 12.49 17.80 5.58
C LEU A 246 12.57 17.77 4.06
N VAL A 247 12.02 18.80 3.42
CA VAL A 247 12.05 18.99 1.97
C VAL A 247 12.91 20.20 1.62
N GLU A 248 13.91 20.00 0.76
CA GLU A 248 14.73 21.05 0.17
C GLU A 248 14.28 21.29 -1.28
N THR A 249 13.94 22.53 -1.60
CA THR A 249 13.46 22.97 -2.92
C THR A 249 14.47 23.88 -3.62
N GLU A 250 14.44 23.93 -4.96
CA GLU A 250 15.32 24.81 -5.74
C GLU A 250 15.09 26.29 -5.47
N LYS A 251 13.84 26.66 -5.18
CA LYS A 251 13.43 28.03 -4.84
C LYS A 251 12.92 28.06 -3.40
N LYS A 252 13.13 29.18 -2.71
CA LYS A 252 12.61 29.37 -1.36
C LYS A 252 11.08 29.32 -1.35
N ILE A 253 10.51 28.39 -0.59
CA ILE A 253 9.11 28.35 -0.22
C ILE A 253 9.02 28.65 1.27
N THR A 254 8.29 29.69 1.65
CA THR A 254 8.06 30.00 3.06
C THR A 254 7.01 29.07 3.66
N ALA A 255 7.03 28.87 4.98
CA ALA A 255 6.01 28.07 5.67
C ALA A 255 4.58 28.57 5.44
N ARG A 256 4.39 29.88 5.20
CA ARG A 256 3.08 30.45 4.84
C ARG A 256 2.65 29.99 3.45
N GLN A 257 3.52 30.12 2.45
CA GLN A 257 3.25 29.64 1.08
C GLN A 257 2.99 28.13 1.05
N ALA A 258 3.76 27.34 1.80
CA ALA A 258 3.53 25.89 1.90
C ALA A 258 2.12 25.56 2.43
N ARG A 259 1.64 26.27 3.47
CA ARG A 259 0.27 26.07 3.98
C ARG A 259 -0.80 26.48 2.96
N GLU A 260 -0.57 27.55 2.20
CA GLU A 260 -1.48 27.98 1.13
C GLU A 260 -1.55 26.94 0.00
N LEU A 261 -0.44 26.24 -0.29
CA LEU A 261 -0.37 25.17 -1.29
C LEU A 261 -1.03 23.85 -0.84
N PHE A 262 -1.23 23.64 0.47
CA PHE A 262 -1.87 22.44 1.02
C PHE A 262 -3.38 22.60 1.24
N ALA A 263 -3.90 23.82 1.15
CA ALA A 263 -5.32 24.14 1.36
C ALA A 263 -6.15 23.85 0.10
#